data_AF-A0A0B7HNN2-F1
#
_entry.id   AF-A0A0B7HNN2-F1
#
_cell.length_a   1.000
_cell.length_b   1.000
_cell.length_c   1.000
_cell.angle_alpha   90.00
_cell.angle_beta   90.00
_cell.angle_gamma   90.00
#
_symmetry.space_group_name_H-M   'P 1'
#
loop_
_entity.id
_entity.type
_entity.pdbx_description
1 polymer ?
#
loop_
_entity_poly.entity_id
_entity_poly.type
_entity_poly.pdbx_seq_one_letter_code
_entity_poly.pdbx_strand_id
1 'polypeptide(L)'
;MKKIFIALTALFSVGVSAQQPFSGIRSSSYLGVQSTLSNPANIVASSKKWDVNLLSFQVNFANNATDLKLSSVKDDLFKLENDKISGVINADVLGPSFMVGGSKFAFALTSRARVFAHLNNLNTHLFKALSENKLTENYVLQSPENQGVTANGWSEIGGTFSMVLFQDLNHVIKAGVTAKLLQGFTSSYVQINGLKDAKIEIDGNEVYLSNANAGVVMLNSGVDFTNLKNVSDITKSYGKGIGFDLGLVYERQLEGADDWCPNCGIGRGYRYKIGVSLLDIGGIKYSSNPQNSFQYLLNVPAGKRFRLDNLGDNLTQIQENLKKSEYVKTGGISDSYKASLPTSLNLIFDYYAGSRFFVEFASQFNLVSKEDSAKNAYYANSYSLTPRFEGKYFWILFAIEL
;
A
#
# COMPACT_ATOMS: atom_id res chain seq x y z
N MET A 1 -0.50 14.15 39.90
CA MET A 1 -0.79 14.76 38.59
C MET A 1 0.42 14.73 37.63
N LYS A 2 1.61 15.26 37.98
CA LYS A 2 2.81 15.18 37.09
C LYS A 2 3.25 13.75 36.71
N LYS A 3 3.11 12.77 37.62
CA LYS A 3 3.49 11.37 37.35
C LYS A 3 2.53 10.62 36.40
N ILE A 4 1.25 11.02 36.35
CA ILE A 4 0.26 10.47 35.40
C ILE A 4 0.48 11.07 34.01
N PHE A 5 0.83 12.36 33.93
CA PHE A 5 1.19 13.00 32.67
C PHE A 5 2.44 12.36 32.03
N ILE A 6 3.48 12.09 32.83
CA ILE A 6 4.71 11.44 32.35
C ILE A 6 4.46 9.97 31.95
N ALA A 7 3.59 9.24 32.66
CA ALA A 7 3.20 7.88 32.27
C ALA A 7 2.36 7.87 30.97
N LEU A 8 1.48 8.86 30.76
CA LEU A 8 0.80 9.05 29.47
C LEU A 8 1.82 9.40 28.38
N THR A 9 2.77 10.31 28.63
CA THR A 9 3.80 10.70 27.64
C THR A 9 4.74 9.54 27.29
N ALA A 10 5.02 8.63 28.22
CA ALA A 10 5.82 7.43 27.99
C ALA A 10 5.06 6.30 27.28
N LEU A 11 3.72 6.27 27.35
CA LEU A 11 2.85 5.41 26.52
C LEU A 11 2.69 5.96 25.09
N PHE A 12 3.04 7.23 24.84
CA PHE A 12 2.96 7.89 23.53
C PHE A 12 4.23 7.78 22.67
N SER A 13 5.26 7.04 23.11
CA SER A 13 6.52 6.89 22.36
C SER A 13 6.75 5.50 21.75
N VAL A 14 5.69 4.74 21.47
CA VAL A 14 5.81 3.50 20.69
C VAL A 14 5.81 3.86 19.21
N GLY A 15 6.99 3.83 18.58
CA GLY A 15 7.12 4.00 17.14
C GLY A 15 6.45 2.83 16.41
N VAL A 16 5.35 3.11 15.72
CA VAL A 16 4.69 2.15 14.82
C VAL A 16 4.51 2.83 13.47
N SER A 17 4.92 2.14 12.40
CA SER A 17 4.89 2.67 11.05
C SER A 17 3.54 2.42 10.38
N ALA A 18 2.87 3.52 10.02
CA ALA A 18 1.58 3.58 9.36
C ALA A 18 1.64 3.26 7.86
N GLN A 19 0.64 2.56 7.31
CA GLN A 19 0.49 2.39 5.84
C GLN A 19 -0.90 2.76 5.30
N GLN A 20 -1.73 3.37 6.15
CA GLN A 20 -3.13 3.68 5.87
C GLN A 20 -3.30 4.92 4.98
N PRO A 21 -4.13 4.88 3.91
CA PRO A 21 -4.57 6.08 3.21
C PRO A 21 -5.23 7.06 4.17
N PHE A 22 -4.79 8.32 4.18
CA PHE A 22 -5.30 9.44 5.00
C PHE A 22 -5.58 9.05 6.46
N SER A 23 -4.60 8.40 7.10
CA SER A 23 -4.73 7.98 8.50
C SER A 23 -5.05 9.16 9.42
N GLY A 24 -5.91 8.91 10.40
CA GLY A 24 -6.42 9.92 11.34
C GLY A 24 -7.70 10.64 10.90
N ILE A 25 -8.05 10.71 9.60
CA ILE A 25 -9.28 11.37 9.15
C ILE A 25 -10.17 10.37 8.38
N ARG A 26 -10.85 9.45 9.09
CA ARG A 26 -11.64 8.37 8.44
C ARG A 26 -13.16 8.45 8.65
N SER A 27 -13.60 8.84 9.85
CA SER A 27 -15.03 8.93 10.21
C SER A 27 -15.57 10.36 10.31
N SER A 28 -14.69 11.36 10.26
CA SER A 28 -15.06 12.73 10.56
C SER A 28 -16.17 13.23 9.65
N SER A 29 -17.10 13.97 10.25
CA SER A 29 -18.22 14.59 9.55
C SER A 29 -17.78 15.66 8.54
N TYR A 30 -16.51 16.11 8.59
CA TYR A 30 -15.95 17.16 7.74
C TYR A 30 -15.27 16.66 6.46
N LEU A 31 -15.09 15.35 6.30
CA LEU A 31 -14.30 14.76 5.21
C LEU A 31 -14.88 14.95 3.81
N GLY A 32 -16.20 15.12 3.69
CA GLY A 32 -16.86 15.27 2.40
C GLY A 32 -16.47 14.16 1.42
N VAL A 33 -15.95 14.54 0.24
CA VAL A 33 -15.64 13.60 -0.84
C VAL A 33 -14.55 12.60 -0.46
N GLN A 34 -13.64 12.98 0.45
CA GLN A 34 -12.55 12.12 0.91
C GLN A 34 -13.05 10.92 1.72
N SER A 35 -14.24 10.99 2.32
CA SER A 35 -14.82 9.87 3.07
C SER A 35 -15.13 8.65 2.20
N THR A 36 -15.22 8.83 0.86
CA THR A 36 -15.34 7.72 -0.09
C THR A 36 -14.14 6.78 -0.05
N LEU A 37 -12.95 7.29 0.33
CA LEU A 37 -11.71 6.51 0.41
C LEU A 37 -11.68 5.56 1.61
N SER A 38 -12.50 5.79 2.64
CA SER A 38 -12.62 4.92 3.80
C SER A 38 -13.87 4.04 3.72
N ASN A 39 -15.01 4.61 3.32
CA ASN A 39 -16.25 3.87 3.14
C ASN A 39 -17.20 4.66 2.21
N PRO A 40 -17.60 4.11 1.04
CA PRO A 40 -18.44 4.83 0.08
C PRO A 40 -19.83 5.18 0.63
N ALA A 41 -20.31 4.55 1.71
CA ALA A 41 -21.59 4.87 2.33
C ALA A 41 -21.57 6.18 3.15
N ASN A 42 -20.40 6.77 3.41
CA ASN A 42 -20.29 7.96 4.27
C ASN A 42 -20.78 9.27 3.62
N ILE A 43 -20.91 9.34 2.29
CA ILE A 43 -21.24 10.60 1.60
C ILE A 43 -22.75 10.93 1.60
N VAL A 44 -23.64 9.94 1.82
CA VAL A 44 -25.08 10.18 1.92
C VAL A 44 -25.49 10.62 3.32
N ALA A 45 -26.48 11.52 3.39
CA ALA A 45 -26.88 12.18 4.63
C ALA A 45 -25.69 12.80 5.37
N SER A 46 -24.68 13.21 4.59
CA SER A 46 -23.51 13.95 5.08
C SER A 46 -23.94 15.36 5.51
N SER A 47 -23.14 15.94 6.40
CA SER A 47 -23.25 17.34 6.81
C SER A 47 -23.10 18.31 5.64
N LYS A 48 -22.28 17.91 4.66
CA LYS A 48 -21.99 18.65 3.44
C LYS A 48 -22.90 18.16 2.32
N LYS A 49 -23.71 19.06 1.78
CA LYS A 49 -24.51 18.78 0.57
C LYS A 49 -23.66 18.68 -0.69
N TRP A 50 -22.49 19.32 -0.68
CA TRP A 50 -21.50 19.23 -1.73
C TRP A 50 -20.12 19.47 -1.12
N ASP A 51 -19.09 18.91 -1.76
CA ASP A 51 -17.69 19.09 -1.35
C ASP A 51 -16.79 18.93 -2.56
N VAL A 52 -15.71 19.71 -2.61
CA VAL A 52 -14.71 19.67 -3.68
C VAL A 52 -13.34 19.44 -3.05
N ASN A 53 -12.64 18.42 -3.51
CA ASN A 53 -11.21 18.27 -3.26
C ASN A 53 -10.46 18.72 -4.51
N LEU A 54 -9.54 19.68 -4.38
CA LEU A 54 -8.67 20.09 -5.48
C LEU A 54 -7.45 19.18 -5.58
N LEU A 55 -6.77 19.00 -4.45
CA LEU A 55 -5.57 18.19 -4.33
C LEU A 55 -5.38 17.78 -2.88
N SER A 56 -5.15 16.49 -2.67
CA SER A 56 -4.66 15.94 -1.41
C SER A 56 -3.58 14.92 -1.73
N PHE A 57 -2.54 14.86 -0.91
CA PHE A 57 -1.46 13.90 -1.10
C PHE A 57 -1.11 13.24 0.23
N GLN A 58 -0.60 12.03 0.15
CA GLN A 58 -0.06 11.30 1.29
C GLN A 58 1.09 10.43 0.83
N VAL A 59 2.11 10.32 1.68
CA VAL A 59 3.19 9.35 1.53
C VAL A 59 3.32 8.58 2.85
N ASN A 60 3.34 7.26 2.75
CA ASN A 60 3.55 6.36 3.87
C ASN A 60 4.82 5.54 3.61
N PHE A 61 5.63 5.36 4.64
CA PHE A 61 6.84 4.54 4.60
C PHE A 61 6.92 3.72 5.89
N ALA A 62 7.15 2.42 5.74
CA ALA A 62 7.24 1.48 6.85
C ALA A 62 8.23 0.38 6.50
N ASN A 63 8.99 -0.08 7.49
CA ASN A 63 9.94 -1.17 7.31
C ASN A 63 10.21 -1.88 8.65
N ASN A 64 10.86 -3.04 8.60
CA ASN A 64 11.26 -3.82 9.77
C ASN A 64 12.73 -3.59 10.20
N ALA A 65 13.41 -2.59 9.64
CA ALA A 65 14.84 -2.32 9.84
C ALA A 65 15.06 -0.88 10.34
N THR A 66 15.44 -0.74 11.61
CA THR A 66 15.52 0.55 12.31
C THR A 66 16.35 1.62 11.60
N ASP A 67 17.37 1.22 10.84
CA ASP A 67 18.29 2.15 10.17
C ASP A 67 17.89 2.49 8.72
N LEU A 68 16.83 1.88 8.18
CA LEU A 68 16.40 2.15 6.81
C LEU A 68 15.59 3.46 6.73
N LYS A 69 16.17 4.50 6.13
CA LYS A 69 15.50 5.79 5.91
C LYS A 69 15.12 5.97 4.45
N LEU A 70 13.96 6.57 4.22
CA LEU A 70 13.46 6.87 2.87
C LEU A 70 14.43 7.74 2.05
N SER A 71 15.11 8.69 2.70
CA SER A 71 16.07 9.60 2.04
C SER A 71 17.36 8.94 1.58
N SER A 72 17.69 7.77 2.14
CA SER A 72 19.01 7.15 2.02
C SER A 72 18.91 5.64 1.81
N VAL A 73 17.77 5.17 1.28
CA VAL A 73 17.44 3.73 1.14
C VAL A 73 18.59 2.93 0.55
N LYS A 74 19.22 3.43 -0.53
CA LYS A 74 20.34 2.73 -1.17
C LYS A 74 21.51 2.55 -0.20
N ASP A 75 22.00 3.65 0.38
CA ASP A 75 23.16 3.64 1.28
C ASP A 75 22.89 2.86 2.57
N ASP A 76 21.67 2.96 3.10
CA ASP A 76 21.25 2.27 4.30
C ASP A 76 21.14 0.76 4.06
N LEU A 77 20.61 0.31 2.91
CA LEU A 77 20.58 -1.11 2.53
C LEU A 77 21.97 -1.76 2.54
N PHE A 78 23.01 -1.02 2.17
CA PHE A 78 24.39 -1.53 2.22
C PHE A 78 24.97 -1.62 3.64
N LYS A 79 24.48 -0.80 4.56
CA LYS A 79 24.95 -0.76 5.96
C LYS A 79 24.21 -1.73 6.86
N LEU A 80 23.03 -2.20 6.45
CA LEU A 80 22.21 -3.08 7.26
C LEU A 80 22.89 -4.45 7.46
N GLU A 81 22.91 -4.88 8.72
CA GLU A 81 23.38 -6.20 9.14
C GLU A 81 22.23 -7.21 9.27
N ASN A 82 20.97 -6.75 9.17
CA ASN A 82 19.79 -7.61 9.19
C ASN A 82 19.83 -8.65 8.08
N ASP A 83 19.55 -9.91 8.38
CA ASP A 83 19.51 -10.97 7.35
C ASP A 83 18.37 -10.78 6.34
N LYS A 84 17.23 -10.25 6.77
CA LYS A 84 16.03 -10.05 5.96
C LYS A 84 15.41 -8.68 6.19
N ILE A 85 15.12 -7.98 5.10
CA ILE A 85 14.44 -6.68 5.13
C ILE A 85 13.12 -6.76 4.39
N SER A 86 12.08 -6.24 5.02
CA SER A 86 10.77 -5.98 4.43
C SER A 86 10.41 -4.52 4.63
N GLY A 87 9.90 -3.89 3.57
CA GLY A 87 9.61 -2.47 3.55
C GLY A 87 8.50 -2.15 2.57
N VAL A 88 7.76 -1.09 2.85
CA VAL A 88 6.67 -0.62 1.99
C VAL A 88 6.72 0.90 1.90
N ILE A 89 6.54 1.40 0.68
CA ILE A 89 6.31 2.81 0.37
C ILE A 89 4.99 2.89 -0.37
N ASN A 90 4.08 3.74 0.11
CA ASN A 90 2.82 4.03 -0.56
C ASN A 90 2.71 5.53 -0.75
N ALA A 91 2.55 6.00 -1.97
CA ALA A 91 2.26 7.39 -2.29
C ALA A 91 0.88 7.48 -2.96
N ASP A 92 0.09 8.45 -2.53
CA ASP A 92 -1.29 8.62 -2.94
C ASP A 92 -1.56 10.11 -3.19
N VAL A 93 -2.15 10.40 -4.34
CA VAL A 93 -2.56 11.74 -4.73
C VAL A 93 -4.02 11.69 -5.13
N LEU A 94 -4.90 12.25 -4.31
CA LEU A 94 -6.29 12.52 -4.65
C LEU A 94 -6.36 13.86 -5.37
N GLY A 95 -6.61 13.83 -6.67
CA GLY A 95 -6.77 15.01 -7.51
C GLY A 95 -8.18 15.62 -7.41
N PRO A 96 -8.57 16.42 -8.42
CA PRO A 96 -9.88 17.02 -8.51
C PRO A 96 -10.98 15.98 -8.30
N SER A 97 -11.78 16.17 -7.26
CA SER A 97 -12.87 15.29 -6.87
C SER A 97 -14.04 16.12 -6.38
N PHE A 98 -15.25 15.63 -6.62
CA PHE A 98 -16.48 16.32 -6.28
C PHE A 98 -17.48 15.34 -5.71
N MET A 99 -18.20 15.75 -4.67
CA MET A 99 -19.42 15.07 -4.23
C MET A 99 -20.60 16.01 -4.26
N VAL A 100 -21.78 15.45 -4.50
CA VAL A 100 -23.06 16.08 -4.24
C VAL A 100 -23.97 15.06 -3.57
N GLY A 101 -24.62 15.47 -2.49
CA GLY A 101 -25.39 14.58 -1.65
C GLY A 101 -26.57 15.26 -0.98
N GLY A 102 -27.61 14.48 -0.78
CA GLY A 102 -28.78 14.88 -0.04
C GLY A 102 -29.09 13.89 1.08
N SER A 103 -30.35 13.94 1.50
CA SER A 103 -30.89 13.12 2.56
C SER A 103 -30.93 11.63 2.23
N LYS A 104 -31.35 11.28 1.01
CA LYS A 104 -31.60 9.88 0.61
C LYS A 104 -30.52 9.29 -0.29
N PHE A 105 -29.89 10.13 -1.11
CA PHE A 105 -28.93 9.72 -2.12
C PHE A 105 -27.75 10.69 -2.18
N ALA A 106 -26.58 10.17 -2.53
CA ALA A 106 -25.41 10.98 -2.83
C ALA A 106 -24.54 10.33 -3.90
N PHE A 107 -23.84 11.18 -4.64
CA PHE A 107 -22.96 10.83 -5.74
C PHE A 107 -21.61 11.49 -5.54
N ALA A 108 -20.54 10.82 -5.97
CA ALA A 108 -19.22 11.43 -6.05
C ALA A 108 -18.46 10.98 -7.29
N LEU A 109 -17.60 11.88 -7.78
CA LEU A 109 -16.60 11.59 -8.80
C LEU A 109 -15.23 11.89 -8.19
N THR A 110 -14.32 10.93 -8.31
CA THR A 110 -12.97 11.03 -7.75
C THR A 110 -11.93 10.78 -8.83
N SER A 111 -10.81 11.50 -8.74
CA SER A 111 -9.61 11.22 -9.53
C SER A 111 -8.44 11.01 -8.57
N ARG A 112 -7.67 9.94 -8.78
CA ARG A 112 -6.60 9.55 -7.86
C ARG A 112 -5.44 8.91 -8.60
N ALA A 113 -4.22 9.12 -8.14
CA ALA A 113 -3.02 8.46 -8.62
C ALA A 113 -2.28 7.83 -7.44
N ARG A 114 -1.81 6.60 -7.62
CA ARG A 114 -1.20 5.80 -6.56
C ARG A 114 0.07 5.14 -7.02
N VAL A 115 1.05 5.06 -6.12
CA VAL A 115 2.28 4.30 -6.29
C VAL A 115 2.51 3.47 -5.04
N PHE A 116 2.78 2.19 -5.25
CA PHE A 116 3.13 1.23 -4.21
C PHE A 116 4.48 0.63 -4.54
N ALA A 117 5.36 0.57 -3.56
CA ALA A 117 6.60 -0.19 -3.65
C ALA A 117 6.76 -1.07 -2.42
N HIS A 118 7.17 -2.32 -2.64
CA HIS A 118 7.37 -3.32 -1.60
C HIS A 118 8.76 -3.94 -1.74
N LEU A 119 9.45 -4.07 -0.63
CA LEU A 119 10.55 -4.99 -0.42
C LEU A 119 9.99 -6.14 0.41
N ASN A 120 10.06 -7.35 -0.11
CA ASN A 120 9.58 -8.54 0.59
C ASN A 120 10.76 -9.45 0.90
N ASN A 121 11.08 -9.60 2.19
CA ASN A 121 12.07 -10.54 2.70
C ASN A 121 13.41 -10.51 1.93
N LEU A 122 13.86 -9.33 1.52
CA LEU A 122 15.08 -9.15 0.76
C LEU A 122 16.27 -9.60 1.63
N ASN A 123 17.04 -10.58 1.14
CA ASN A 123 18.24 -11.02 1.83
C ASN A 123 19.37 -10.01 1.58
N THR A 124 19.88 -9.38 2.63
CA THR A 124 20.88 -8.31 2.52
C THR A 124 22.22 -8.81 2.03
N HIS A 125 22.62 -10.03 2.42
CA HIS A 125 23.86 -10.65 1.96
C HIS A 125 23.79 -10.96 0.47
N LEU A 126 22.66 -11.48 -0.02
CA LEU A 126 22.43 -11.66 -1.45
C LEU A 126 22.47 -10.32 -2.20
N PHE A 127 21.82 -9.28 -1.67
CA PHE A 127 21.84 -7.95 -2.27
C PHE A 127 23.27 -7.38 -2.35
N LYS A 128 24.07 -7.48 -1.28
CA LYS A 128 25.47 -7.05 -1.24
C LYS A 128 26.35 -7.85 -2.21
N ALA A 129 26.13 -9.18 -2.30
CA ALA A 129 26.81 -10.06 -3.25
C ALA A 129 26.56 -9.67 -4.71
N LEU A 130 25.33 -9.26 -5.03
CA LEU A 130 24.95 -8.88 -6.40
C LEU A 130 25.34 -7.45 -6.77
N SER A 131 25.51 -6.56 -5.79
CA SER A 131 25.60 -5.12 -6.08
C SER A 131 27.00 -4.51 -6.02
N GLU A 132 27.88 -4.90 -5.10
CA GLU A 132 29.18 -4.18 -4.94
C GLU A 132 30.38 -5.06 -4.50
N ASN A 133 30.28 -6.40 -4.52
CA ASN A 133 31.36 -7.30 -4.04
C ASN A 133 31.86 -6.98 -2.62
N LYS A 134 31.01 -6.38 -1.78
CA LYS A 134 31.36 -5.91 -0.42
C LYS A 134 31.13 -6.94 0.67
N LEU A 135 31.03 -8.22 0.32
CA LEU A 135 31.02 -9.27 1.33
C LEU A 135 32.46 -9.57 1.72
N THR A 136 32.70 -9.69 3.03
CA THR A 136 34.02 -10.05 3.59
C THR A 136 34.05 -11.49 4.11
N GLU A 137 32.90 -12.15 4.19
CA GLU A 137 32.76 -13.50 4.75
C GLU A 137 31.79 -14.38 3.95
N ASN A 138 32.06 -15.70 3.97
CA ASN A 138 31.16 -16.70 3.41
C ASN A 138 29.83 -16.69 4.17
N TYR A 139 28.72 -16.88 3.46
CA TYR A 139 27.40 -16.83 4.05
C TYR A 139 26.48 -17.93 3.51
N VAL A 140 25.68 -18.54 4.38
CA VAL A 140 24.65 -19.51 3.98
C VAL A 140 23.31 -18.82 3.95
N LEU A 141 22.69 -18.74 2.77
CA LEU A 141 21.41 -18.11 2.55
C LEU A 141 20.29 -18.90 3.27
N GLN A 142 19.72 -18.27 4.30
CA GLN A 142 18.52 -18.73 5.00
C GLN A 142 17.26 -18.04 4.44
N SER A 143 17.06 -18.18 3.13
CA SER A 143 15.93 -17.59 2.40
C SER A 143 14.98 -18.65 1.82
N PRO A 144 14.23 -19.38 2.69
CA PRO A 144 13.21 -20.33 2.22
C PRO A 144 11.99 -19.63 1.60
N GLU A 145 11.75 -18.38 1.95
CA GLU A 145 10.62 -17.58 1.47
C GLU A 145 10.92 -16.92 0.13
N ASN A 146 9.85 -16.59 -0.60
CA ASN A 146 9.92 -15.75 -1.78
C ASN A 146 10.43 -14.36 -1.40
N GLN A 147 11.56 -13.94 -1.96
CA GLN A 147 12.08 -12.59 -1.79
C GLN A 147 11.88 -11.78 -3.06
N GLY A 148 11.69 -10.47 -2.94
CA GLY A 148 11.48 -9.66 -4.12
C GLY A 148 11.27 -8.18 -3.87
N VAL A 149 11.30 -7.45 -4.97
CA VAL A 149 10.98 -6.03 -5.04
C VAL A 149 9.81 -5.87 -5.99
N THR A 150 8.80 -5.12 -5.58
CA THR A 150 7.61 -4.83 -6.37
C THR A 150 7.39 -3.34 -6.39
N ALA A 151 7.05 -2.79 -7.54
CA ALA A 151 6.61 -1.41 -7.71
C ALA A 151 5.41 -1.39 -8.66
N ASN A 152 4.31 -0.77 -8.25
CA ASN A 152 3.12 -0.60 -9.07
C ASN A 152 2.68 0.84 -9.03
N GLY A 153 2.24 1.38 -10.17
CA GLY A 153 1.68 2.72 -10.25
C GLY A 153 0.52 2.80 -11.22
N TRP A 154 -0.57 3.41 -10.77
CA TRP A 154 -1.78 3.57 -11.55
C TRP A 154 -2.55 4.82 -11.17
N SER A 155 -3.36 5.29 -12.11
CA SER A 155 -4.37 6.32 -11.90
C SER A 155 -5.76 5.69 -11.96
N GLU A 156 -6.71 6.30 -11.27
CA GLU A 156 -8.09 5.86 -11.25
C GLU A 156 -9.08 7.01 -11.31
N ILE A 157 -10.19 6.77 -12.00
CA ILE A 157 -11.39 7.58 -11.95
C ILE A 157 -12.49 6.75 -11.29
N GLY A 158 -13.01 7.22 -10.16
CA GLY A 158 -14.01 6.52 -9.36
C GLY A 158 -15.35 7.24 -9.35
N GLY A 159 -16.42 6.54 -9.73
CA GLY A 159 -17.80 6.99 -9.57
C GLY A 159 -18.45 6.31 -8.36
N THR A 160 -18.91 7.09 -7.39
CA THR A 160 -19.54 6.60 -6.16
C THR A 160 -21.03 6.91 -6.15
N PHE A 161 -21.84 5.95 -5.70
CA PHE A 161 -23.23 6.14 -5.34
C PHE A 161 -23.47 5.63 -3.92
N SER A 162 -24.24 6.36 -3.13
CA SER A 162 -24.66 5.91 -1.80
C SER A 162 -26.09 6.33 -1.48
N MET A 163 -26.72 5.56 -0.60
CA MET A 163 -28.11 5.74 -0.22
C MET A 163 -28.38 5.40 1.25
N VAL A 164 -29.39 6.04 1.82
CA VAL A 164 -29.97 5.62 3.10
C VAL A 164 -30.91 4.45 2.86
N LEU A 165 -30.58 3.29 3.41
CA LEU A 165 -31.39 2.07 3.32
C LEU A 165 -32.54 2.08 4.33
N PHE A 166 -32.27 2.60 5.53
CA PHE A 166 -33.23 2.65 6.62
C PHE A 166 -32.94 3.87 7.49
N GLN A 167 -34.01 4.51 7.96
CA GLN A 167 -33.92 5.64 8.89
C GLN A 167 -35.17 5.71 9.76
N ASP A 168 -34.97 5.75 11.08
CA ASP A 168 -35.96 6.16 12.07
C ASP A 168 -35.41 7.28 12.98
N LEU A 169 -36.07 7.55 14.11
CA LEU A 169 -35.65 8.60 15.07
C LEU A 169 -34.28 8.33 15.70
N ASN A 170 -33.87 7.08 15.73
CA ASN A 170 -32.82 6.54 16.57
C ASN A 170 -31.72 5.84 15.77
N HIS A 171 -32.02 5.34 14.58
CA HIS A 171 -31.18 4.44 13.81
C HIS A 171 -31.14 4.86 12.35
N VAL A 172 -29.94 4.83 11.76
CA VAL A 172 -29.73 5.07 10.33
C VAL A 172 -28.82 3.98 9.77
N ILE A 173 -29.20 3.39 8.65
CA ILE A 173 -28.38 2.45 7.88
C ILE A 173 -28.15 3.03 6.49
N LYS A 174 -26.88 3.07 6.07
CA LYS A 174 -26.44 3.61 4.79
C LYS A 174 -25.64 2.55 4.06
N ALA A 175 -25.75 2.53 2.73
CA ALA A 175 -24.90 1.71 1.88
C ALA A 175 -24.32 2.56 0.74
N GLY A 176 -23.16 2.14 0.25
CA GLY A 176 -22.50 2.79 -0.87
C GLY A 176 -21.67 1.82 -1.70
N VAL A 177 -21.50 2.18 -2.96
CA VAL A 177 -20.70 1.47 -3.95
C VAL A 177 -19.88 2.45 -4.76
N THR A 178 -18.64 2.08 -5.08
CA THR A 178 -17.79 2.80 -6.02
C THR A 178 -17.43 1.88 -7.16
N ALA A 179 -17.52 2.37 -8.40
CA ALA A 179 -16.93 1.73 -9.57
C ALA A 179 -15.73 2.54 -10.04
N LYS A 180 -14.63 1.87 -10.37
CA LYS A 180 -13.34 2.49 -10.73
C LYS A 180 -12.87 2.04 -12.10
N LEU A 181 -12.45 2.99 -12.91
CA LEU A 181 -11.67 2.74 -14.12
C LEU A 181 -10.19 2.95 -13.79
N LEU A 182 -9.38 1.93 -14.05
CA LEU A 182 -7.96 1.91 -13.67
C LEU A 182 -7.07 2.03 -14.91
N GLN A 183 -6.09 2.92 -14.82
CA GLN A 183 -5.05 3.11 -15.82
C GLN A 183 -3.68 2.90 -15.17
N GLY A 184 -3.07 1.74 -15.40
CA GLY A 184 -1.72 1.45 -14.98
C GLY A 184 -0.71 2.20 -15.85
N PHE A 185 0.22 2.93 -15.23
CA PHE A 185 1.32 3.59 -15.91
C PHE A 185 2.67 2.90 -15.65
N THR A 186 2.79 2.12 -14.59
CA THR A 186 3.97 1.29 -14.31
C THR A 186 3.62 0.05 -13.49
N SER A 187 4.35 -1.03 -13.73
CA SER A 187 4.40 -2.22 -12.90
C SER A 187 5.75 -2.89 -13.13
N SER A 188 6.55 -3.05 -12.08
CA SER A 188 7.82 -3.73 -12.12
C SER A 188 7.89 -4.65 -10.92
N TYR A 189 8.22 -5.92 -11.13
CA TYR A 189 8.55 -6.77 -10.02
C TYR A 189 9.71 -7.68 -10.37
N VAL A 190 10.53 -7.95 -9.36
CA VAL A 190 11.61 -8.93 -9.37
C VAL A 190 11.36 -9.86 -8.20
N GLN A 191 11.33 -11.16 -8.46
CA GLN A 191 11.16 -12.20 -7.46
C GLN A 191 12.25 -13.23 -7.61
N ILE A 192 12.82 -13.64 -6.48
CA ILE A 192 13.76 -14.75 -6.38
C ILE A 192 13.21 -15.74 -5.36
N ASN A 193 13.16 -17.02 -5.70
CA ASN A 193 12.73 -18.09 -4.81
C ASN A 193 13.71 -19.27 -4.84
N GLY A 194 13.62 -20.18 -3.88
CA GLY A 194 14.40 -21.43 -3.88
C GLY A 194 15.85 -21.31 -3.40
N LEU A 195 16.27 -20.17 -2.86
CA LEU A 195 17.64 -19.97 -2.35
C LEU A 195 17.86 -20.51 -0.92
N LYS A 196 17.08 -21.51 -0.49
CA LYS A 196 17.29 -22.16 0.80
C LYS A 196 18.59 -22.98 0.74
N ASP A 197 19.47 -22.76 1.71
CA ASP A 197 20.75 -23.48 1.88
C ASP A 197 21.78 -23.25 0.75
N ALA A 198 21.51 -22.28 -0.15
CA ALA A 198 22.48 -21.79 -1.11
C ALA A 198 23.61 -21.05 -0.37
N LYS A 199 24.83 -21.13 -0.87
CA LYS A 199 26.01 -20.55 -0.23
C LYS A 199 26.59 -19.44 -1.08
N ILE A 200 26.83 -18.30 -0.46
CA ILE A 200 27.70 -17.26 -0.99
C ILE A 200 29.11 -17.57 -0.50
N GLU A 201 30.02 -17.83 -1.45
CA GLU A 201 31.42 -18.15 -1.22
C GLU A 201 32.30 -17.03 -1.80
N ILE A 202 33.24 -16.54 -1.00
CA ILE A 202 34.22 -15.55 -1.43
C ILE A 202 35.55 -16.27 -1.66
N ASP A 203 36.14 -16.05 -2.83
CA ASP A 203 37.46 -16.56 -3.19
C ASP A 203 38.30 -15.40 -3.73
N GLY A 204 39.14 -14.83 -2.87
CA GLY A 204 39.83 -13.57 -3.17
C GLY A 204 38.85 -12.41 -3.33
N ASN A 205 38.81 -11.81 -4.52
CA ASN A 205 37.89 -10.71 -4.86
C ASN A 205 36.63 -11.20 -5.62
N GLU A 206 36.50 -12.52 -5.81
CA GLU A 206 35.43 -13.10 -6.60
C GLU A 206 34.33 -13.64 -5.69
N VAL A 207 33.08 -13.48 -6.13
CA VAL A 207 31.90 -13.89 -5.36
C VAL A 207 31.16 -14.97 -6.11
N TYR A 208 30.97 -16.11 -5.45
CA TYR A 208 30.35 -17.30 -6.01
C TYR A 208 29.07 -17.66 -5.28
N LEU A 209 28.12 -18.22 -6.02
CA LEU A 209 26.94 -18.91 -5.50
C LEU A 209 27.09 -20.40 -5.74
N SER A 210 26.91 -21.22 -4.70
CA SER A 210 26.92 -22.69 -4.81
C SER A 210 25.71 -23.31 -4.11
N ASN A 211 25.43 -24.57 -4.44
CA ASN A 211 24.29 -25.32 -3.90
C ASN A 211 22.93 -24.60 -4.07
N ALA A 212 22.70 -23.99 -5.23
CA ALA A 212 21.55 -23.11 -5.46
C ALA A 212 20.57 -23.71 -6.47
N ASN A 213 19.28 -23.70 -6.11
CA ASN A 213 18.18 -24.07 -7.00
C ASN A 213 17.13 -22.96 -6.96
N ALA A 214 17.27 -21.94 -7.81
CA ALA A 214 16.47 -20.73 -7.72
C ALA A 214 15.62 -20.44 -8.95
N GLY A 215 14.41 -19.94 -8.74
CA GLY A 215 13.63 -19.29 -9.77
C GLY A 215 13.81 -17.78 -9.67
N VAL A 216 14.09 -17.13 -10.80
CA VAL A 216 14.17 -15.67 -10.91
C VAL A 216 13.13 -15.23 -11.91
N VAL A 217 12.23 -14.35 -11.51
CA VAL A 217 11.21 -13.76 -12.38
C VAL A 217 11.29 -12.25 -12.28
N MET A 218 11.43 -11.59 -13.42
CA MET A 218 11.25 -10.16 -13.55
C MET A 218 10.16 -9.91 -14.58
N LEU A 219 9.06 -9.24 -14.21
CA LEU A 219 8.13 -8.67 -15.18
C LEU A 219 8.14 -7.16 -15.04
N ASN A 220 8.21 -6.50 -16.18
CA ASN A 220 8.22 -5.05 -16.26
C ASN A 220 7.20 -4.58 -17.30
N SER A 221 6.47 -3.54 -16.95
CA SER A 221 5.52 -2.85 -17.79
C SER A 221 5.54 -1.38 -17.43
N GLY A 222 5.49 -0.51 -18.43
CA GLY A 222 5.30 0.92 -18.22
C GLY A 222 6.52 1.79 -18.35
N VAL A 223 6.40 2.99 -17.78
CA VAL A 223 7.35 4.07 -17.98
C VAL A 223 8.67 3.78 -17.28
N ASP A 224 9.76 4.01 -18.00
CA ASP A 224 11.09 4.09 -17.42
C ASP A 224 11.27 5.47 -16.77
N PHE A 225 11.16 5.51 -15.44
CA PHE A 225 11.32 6.74 -14.66
C PHE A 225 12.74 7.31 -14.71
N THR A 226 13.74 6.53 -15.12
CA THR A 226 15.13 6.99 -15.25
C THR A 226 15.36 7.77 -16.54
N ASN A 227 14.44 7.69 -17.51
CA ASN A 227 14.55 8.33 -18.82
C ASN A 227 13.25 9.05 -19.21
N LEU A 228 12.68 9.80 -18.27
CA LEU A 228 11.52 10.66 -18.52
C LEU A 228 11.92 11.85 -19.40
N LYS A 229 11.46 11.86 -20.65
CA LYS A 229 11.73 12.97 -21.58
C LYS A 229 10.61 14.00 -21.59
N ASN A 230 9.36 13.59 -21.34
CA ASN A 230 8.20 14.47 -21.33
C ASN A 230 7.18 14.10 -20.25
N VAL A 231 6.39 15.09 -19.79
CA VAL A 231 5.24 14.88 -18.89
C VAL A 231 4.15 14.02 -19.55
N SER A 232 4.11 13.91 -20.89
CA SER A 232 3.20 13.00 -21.58
C SER A 232 3.59 11.52 -21.47
N ASP A 233 4.81 11.20 -21.04
CA ASP A 233 5.23 9.81 -20.86
C ASP A 233 4.51 9.16 -19.67
N ILE A 234 4.21 9.94 -18.62
CA ILE A 234 3.45 9.48 -17.44
C ILE A 234 1.94 9.40 -17.66
N THR A 235 1.42 9.98 -18.75
CA THR A 235 -0.02 9.88 -19.11
C THR A 235 -0.33 8.69 -20.02
N LYS A 236 0.69 7.97 -20.50
CA LYS A 236 0.53 6.74 -21.29
C LYS A 236 -0.02 5.61 -20.42
N SER A 237 -0.94 4.82 -20.99
CA SER A 237 -1.51 3.63 -20.35
C SER A 237 -0.75 2.38 -20.79
N TYR A 238 -0.24 1.62 -19.83
CA TYR A 238 0.42 0.33 -20.04
C TYR A 238 -0.32 -0.83 -19.38
N GLY A 239 -1.31 -0.50 -18.54
CA GLY A 239 -2.29 -1.44 -18.03
C GLY A 239 -3.67 -0.83 -17.96
N LYS A 240 -4.69 -1.69 -18.05
CA LYS A 240 -6.10 -1.32 -17.89
C LYS A 240 -6.77 -2.26 -16.90
N GLY A 241 -7.70 -1.73 -16.13
CA GLY A 241 -8.41 -2.51 -15.13
C GLY A 241 -9.70 -1.87 -14.70
N ILE A 242 -10.43 -2.62 -13.89
CA ILE A 242 -11.62 -2.16 -13.19
C ILE A 242 -11.48 -2.48 -11.72
N GLY A 243 -12.05 -1.62 -10.89
CA GLY A 243 -12.07 -1.79 -9.44
C GLY A 243 -13.43 -1.44 -8.85
N PHE A 244 -13.69 -1.94 -7.64
CA PHE A 244 -14.93 -1.67 -6.91
C PHE A 244 -14.67 -1.48 -5.42
N ASP A 245 -15.49 -0.63 -4.80
CA ASP A 245 -15.59 -0.52 -3.34
C ASP A 245 -17.03 -0.77 -2.91
N LEU A 246 -17.21 -1.38 -1.75
CA LEU A 246 -18.49 -1.63 -1.10
C LEU A 246 -18.44 -1.11 0.32
N GLY A 247 -19.54 -0.51 0.78
CA GLY A 247 -19.60 0.10 2.10
C GLY A 247 -20.97 0.00 2.74
N LEU A 248 -20.99 -0.27 4.04
CA LEU A 248 -22.16 -0.23 4.91
C LEU A 248 -21.82 0.61 6.15
N VAL A 249 -22.76 1.44 6.58
CA VAL A 249 -22.64 2.25 7.80
C VAL A 249 -23.93 2.15 8.60
N TYR A 250 -23.80 1.93 9.90
CA TYR A 250 -24.86 2.03 10.89
C TYR A 250 -24.55 3.16 11.86
N GLU A 251 -25.53 4.01 12.13
CA GLU A 251 -25.45 5.13 13.07
C GLU A 251 -26.60 5.04 14.09
N ARG A 252 -26.27 5.03 15.38
CA ARG A 252 -27.24 5.32 16.45
C ARG A 252 -27.27 6.83 16.67
N GLN A 253 -28.42 7.47 16.52
CA GLN A 253 -28.60 8.90 16.70
C GLN A 253 -28.57 9.31 18.18
N LEU A 254 -28.27 10.59 18.45
CA LEU A 254 -28.33 11.17 19.79
C LEU A 254 -29.78 11.33 20.28
N GLU A 255 -29.98 11.08 21.58
CA GLU A 255 -31.27 11.24 22.26
C GLU A 255 -31.41 12.67 22.77
N GLY A 256 -32.08 13.54 22.00
CA GLY A 256 -32.40 14.92 22.42
C GLY A 256 -32.03 15.98 21.38
N ALA A 257 -32.73 17.11 21.37
CA ALA A 257 -32.51 18.20 20.41
C ALA A 257 -31.39 19.17 20.83
N ASP A 258 -30.93 19.10 22.08
CA ASP A 258 -30.02 20.09 22.70
C ASP A 258 -28.54 19.69 22.70
N ASP A 259 -28.21 18.49 22.22
CA ASP A 259 -26.82 18.10 22.05
C ASP A 259 -26.20 18.88 20.89
N TRP A 260 -25.09 19.56 21.17
CA TRP A 260 -24.30 20.23 20.14
C TRP A 260 -24.01 19.25 19.00
N CYS A 261 -24.36 19.65 17.78
CA CYS A 261 -24.04 18.91 16.58
C CYS A 261 -23.84 19.92 15.44
N PRO A 262 -22.61 20.10 14.92
CA PRO A 262 -22.26 21.21 14.03
C PRO A 262 -22.68 20.93 12.58
N ASN A 263 -22.97 19.67 12.29
CA ASN A 263 -22.87 18.99 11.01
C ASN A 263 -23.82 17.78 10.99
N CYS A 264 -24.94 17.85 11.70
CA CYS A 264 -25.97 16.86 11.49
C CYS A 264 -26.45 17.05 10.06
N GLY A 265 -26.34 16.04 9.21
CA GLY A 265 -27.01 16.07 7.90
C GLY A 265 -28.53 16.13 8.13
N ILE A 266 -29.21 14.99 7.98
CA ILE A 266 -30.54 14.82 8.57
C ILE A 266 -30.35 14.25 9.98
N GLY A 267 -30.83 14.92 11.03
CA GLY A 267 -30.92 14.33 12.37
C GLY A 267 -30.18 15.10 13.46
N ARG A 268 -29.93 14.42 14.59
CA ARG A 268 -29.36 14.98 15.84
C ARG A 268 -27.86 14.73 15.98
N GLY A 269 -27.21 14.17 14.95
CA GLY A 269 -25.86 13.60 15.07
C GLY A 269 -25.91 12.19 15.66
N TYR A 270 -24.79 11.47 15.59
CA TYR A 270 -24.71 10.08 16.07
C TYR A 270 -24.09 10.01 17.47
N ARG A 271 -24.62 9.12 18.32
CA ARG A 271 -23.96 8.67 19.55
C ARG A 271 -22.80 7.75 19.23
N TYR A 272 -23.00 6.83 18.29
CA TYR A 272 -21.93 6.00 17.75
C TYR A 272 -22.22 5.56 16.31
N LYS A 273 -21.15 5.26 15.59
CA LYS A 273 -21.14 4.84 14.20
C LYS A 273 -20.32 3.57 14.04
N ILE A 274 -20.87 2.59 13.33
CA ILE A 274 -20.15 1.38 12.91
C ILE A 274 -20.10 1.39 11.38
N GLY A 275 -18.91 1.37 10.81
CA GLY A 275 -18.67 1.27 9.38
C GLY A 275 -17.94 -0.01 9.03
N VAL A 276 -18.38 -0.68 7.97
CA VAL A 276 -17.70 -1.82 7.36
C VAL A 276 -17.58 -1.55 5.86
N SER A 277 -16.38 -1.70 5.30
CA SER A 277 -16.16 -1.54 3.87
C SER A 277 -15.15 -2.53 3.33
N LEU A 278 -15.38 -2.96 2.09
CA LEU A 278 -14.47 -3.75 1.29
C LEU A 278 -13.99 -2.86 0.15
N LEU A 279 -12.73 -2.45 0.20
CA LEU A 279 -12.15 -1.48 -0.73
C LEU A 279 -11.23 -2.15 -1.72
N ASP A 280 -11.10 -1.54 -2.90
CA ASP A 280 -10.11 -1.89 -3.91
C ASP A 280 -10.22 -3.34 -4.40
N ILE A 281 -11.45 -3.81 -4.62
CA ILE A 281 -11.71 -5.11 -5.24
C ILE A 281 -11.41 -5.00 -6.73
N GLY A 282 -10.48 -5.78 -7.27
CA GLY A 282 -10.23 -5.80 -8.72
C GLY A 282 -8.76 -5.96 -9.07
N GLY A 283 -8.38 -5.44 -10.23
CA GLY A 283 -7.00 -5.52 -10.68
C GLY A 283 -6.77 -4.94 -12.06
N ILE A 284 -5.50 -4.83 -12.42
CA ILE A 284 -5.01 -4.22 -13.65
C ILE A 284 -4.31 -5.30 -14.46
N LYS A 285 -4.64 -5.40 -15.74
CA LYS A 285 -3.92 -6.22 -16.70
C LYS A 285 -2.88 -5.34 -17.39
N TYR A 286 -1.61 -5.67 -17.19
CA TYR A 286 -0.44 -5.01 -17.78
C TYR A 286 0.05 -5.78 -18.99
N SER A 287 0.54 -5.05 -19.99
CA SER A 287 1.29 -5.62 -21.11
C SER A 287 2.76 -5.72 -20.73
N SER A 288 3.32 -6.93 -20.79
CA SER A 288 4.74 -7.17 -20.47
C SER A 288 5.64 -6.50 -21.50
N ASN A 289 6.75 -5.92 -21.06
CA ASN A 289 7.83 -5.49 -21.94
C ASN A 289 8.83 -6.65 -22.10
N PRO A 290 8.90 -7.30 -23.27
CA PRO A 290 9.76 -8.48 -23.47
C PRO A 290 11.26 -8.18 -23.39
N GLN A 291 11.68 -6.92 -23.52
CA GLN A 291 13.09 -6.53 -23.39
C GLN A 291 13.55 -6.53 -21.92
N ASN A 292 12.65 -6.17 -21.01
CA ASN A 292 12.96 -5.97 -19.58
C ASN A 292 12.22 -6.96 -18.67
N SER A 293 11.64 -8.01 -19.27
CA SER A 293 11.02 -9.11 -18.54
C SER A 293 11.77 -10.39 -18.84
N PHE A 294 11.91 -11.27 -17.85
CA PHE A 294 12.54 -12.58 -18.00
C PHE A 294 12.13 -13.53 -16.88
N GLN A 295 12.21 -14.82 -17.20
CA GLN A 295 12.06 -15.89 -16.24
C GLN A 295 13.24 -16.84 -16.41
N TYR A 296 13.97 -17.10 -15.34
CA TYR A 296 15.12 -17.99 -15.31
C TYR A 296 14.96 -19.03 -14.22
N LEU A 297 15.44 -20.24 -14.50
CA LEU A 297 15.67 -21.29 -13.53
C LEU A 297 17.18 -21.49 -13.41
N LEU A 298 17.73 -21.18 -12.25
CA LEU A 298 19.12 -21.39 -11.90
C LEU A 298 19.27 -22.71 -11.15
N ASN A 299 20.18 -23.56 -11.60
CA ASN A 299 20.57 -24.79 -10.92
C ASN A 299 22.09 -24.89 -10.89
N VAL A 300 22.68 -24.70 -9.72
CA VAL A 300 24.11 -24.87 -9.47
C VAL A 300 24.33 -26.16 -8.66
N PRO A 301 24.81 -27.25 -9.30
CA PRO A 301 24.99 -28.53 -8.64
C PRO A 301 26.02 -28.48 -7.50
N ALA A 302 25.94 -29.45 -6.58
CA ALA A 302 26.93 -29.60 -5.52
C ALA A 302 28.36 -29.71 -6.09
N GLY A 303 29.30 -28.99 -5.49
CA GLY A 303 30.70 -28.94 -5.94
C GLY A 303 30.94 -28.05 -7.17
N LYS A 304 29.91 -27.39 -7.71
CA LYS A 304 30.04 -26.35 -8.72
C LYS A 304 29.77 -24.97 -8.12
N ARG A 305 30.27 -23.94 -8.79
CA ARG A 305 30.16 -22.54 -8.35
C ARG A 305 29.73 -21.67 -9.53
N PHE A 306 28.79 -20.77 -9.29
CA PHE A 306 28.32 -19.79 -10.25
C PHE A 306 28.81 -18.40 -9.84
N ARG A 307 29.55 -17.73 -10.72
CA ARG A 307 30.16 -16.43 -10.42
C ARG A 307 29.12 -15.30 -10.47
N LEU A 308 28.89 -14.62 -9.35
CA LEU A 308 27.90 -13.54 -9.20
C LEU A 308 28.45 -12.16 -9.55
N ASP A 309 29.73 -11.92 -9.29
CA ASP A 309 30.39 -10.62 -9.47
C ASP A 309 30.68 -10.25 -10.94
N ASN A 310 30.38 -11.16 -11.89
CA ASN A 310 30.60 -10.97 -13.32
C ASN A 310 29.28 -10.96 -14.13
N LEU A 311 28.16 -10.65 -13.49
CA LEU A 311 26.87 -10.53 -14.19
C LEU A 311 26.79 -9.24 -15.02
N GLY A 312 27.50 -8.19 -14.64
CA GLY A 312 27.54 -6.90 -15.34
C GLY A 312 26.78 -5.79 -14.61
N ASP A 313 26.97 -4.56 -15.09
CA ASP A 313 26.56 -3.34 -14.36
C ASP A 313 25.14 -2.86 -14.71
N ASN A 314 24.52 -3.46 -15.73
CA ASN A 314 23.18 -3.10 -16.18
C ASN A 314 22.34 -4.34 -16.53
N LEU A 315 21.02 -4.13 -16.60
CA LEU A 315 20.08 -5.23 -16.80
C LEU A 315 20.33 -6.04 -18.07
N THR A 316 20.71 -5.39 -19.18
CA THR A 316 20.99 -6.06 -20.45
C THR A 316 22.19 -7.00 -20.32
N GLN A 317 23.29 -6.52 -19.73
CA GLN A 317 24.48 -7.35 -19.49
C GLN A 317 24.17 -8.51 -18.54
N ILE A 318 23.43 -8.25 -17.46
CA ILE A 318 22.99 -9.27 -16.52
C ILE A 318 22.20 -10.37 -17.25
N GLN A 319 21.24 -9.99 -18.09
CA GLN A 319 20.47 -10.96 -18.87
C GLN A 319 21.35 -11.75 -19.85
N GLU A 320 22.25 -11.09 -20.57
CA GLU A 320 23.14 -11.75 -21.53
C GLU A 320 24.09 -12.74 -20.84
N ASN A 321 24.68 -12.35 -19.72
CA ASN A 321 25.62 -13.20 -18.97
C ASN A 321 24.89 -14.36 -18.28
N LEU A 322 23.68 -14.14 -17.77
CA LEU A 322 22.83 -15.23 -17.27
C LEU A 322 22.51 -16.23 -18.40
N LYS A 323 22.13 -15.76 -19.59
CA LYS A 323 21.82 -16.63 -20.75
C LYS A 323 23.02 -17.45 -21.24
N LYS A 324 24.25 -16.97 -21.05
CA LYS A 324 25.49 -17.69 -21.41
C LYS A 324 25.86 -18.78 -20.40
N SER A 325 25.30 -18.75 -19.19
CA SER A 325 25.62 -19.71 -18.14
C SER A 325 25.03 -21.09 -18.43
N GLU A 326 25.82 -22.15 -18.25
CA GLU A 326 25.34 -23.53 -18.30
C GLU A 326 24.34 -23.88 -17.18
N TYR A 327 24.32 -23.09 -16.10
CA TYR A 327 23.46 -23.30 -14.93
C TYR A 327 22.07 -22.67 -15.06
N VAL A 328 21.84 -21.89 -16.12
CA VAL A 328 20.61 -21.09 -16.30
C VAL A 328 19.77 -21.65 -17.45
N LYS A 329 18.49 -21.91 -17.17
CA LYS A 329 17.48 -22.22 -18.18
C LYS A 329 16.51 -21.05 -18.32
N THR A 330 16.21 -20.67 -19.55
CA THR A 330 15.23 -19.62 -19.85
C THR A 330 13.80 -20.18 -19.85
N GLY A 331 12.89 -19.46 -19.20
CA GLY A 331 11.47 -19.70 -19.22
C GLY A 331 10.76 -18.75 -20.18
N GLY A 332 9.53 -19.10 -20.57
CA GLY A 332 8.66 -18.22 -21.34
C GLY A 332 8.08 -17.10 -20.47
N ILE A 333 7.89 -15.92 -21.07
CA ILE A 333 7.22 -14.79 -20.44
C ILE A 333 5.88 -14.62 -21.13
N SER A 334 4.82 -14.42 -20.37
CA SER A 334 3.53 -14.06 -20.97
C SER A 334 3.54 -12.63 -21.48
N ASP A 335 2.91 -12.37 -22.63
CA ASP A 335 2.74 -11.02 -23.18
C ASP A 335 1.95 -10.08 -22.25
N SER A 336 1.21 -10.63 -21.29
CA SER A 336 0.49 -9.84 -20.30
C SER A 336 0.38 -10.55 -18.96
N TYR A 337 0.25 -9.77 -17.90
CA TYR A 337 0.00 -10.28 -16.55
C TYR A 337 -0.99 -9.40 -15.80
N LYS A 338 -1.67 -10.00 -14.82
CA LYS A 338 -2.61 -9.29 -13.95
C LYS A 338 -1.96 -9.04 -12.59
N ALA A 339 -2.02 -7.80 -12.13
CA ALA A 339 -1.76 -7.43 -10.74
C ALA A 339 -3.11 -7.11 -10.07
N SER A 340 -3.36 -7.65 -8.88
CA SER A 340 -4.53 -7.27 -8.11
C SER A 340 -4.36 -5.87 -7.51
N LEU A 341 -5.49 -5.20 -7.28
CA LEU A 341 -5.51 -4.04 -6.41
C LEU A 341 -5.23 -4.45 -4.95
N PRO A 342 -4.82 -3.50 -4.07
CA PRO A 342 -4.58 -3.76 -2.64
C PRO A 342 -5.90 -3.90 -1.88
N THR A 343 -6.67 -4.96 -2.17
CA THR A 343 -7.99 -5.19 -1.58
C THR A 343 -7.91 -5.26 -0.06
N SER A 344 -8.76 -4.48 0.63
CA SER A 344 -8.76 -4.43 2.10
C SER A 344 -10.16 -4.40 2.69
N LEU A 345 -10.32 -5.09 3.83
CA LEU A 345 -11.47 -4.97 4.70
C LEU A 345 -11.19 -3.88 5.73
N ASN A 346 -12.10 -2.91 5.86
CA ASN A 346 -11.98 -1.82 6.82
C ASN A 346 -13.16 -1.87 7.78
N LEU A 347 -12.85 -1.78 9.07
CA LEU A 347 -13.82 -1.66 10.15
C LEU A 347 -13.57 -0.34 10.88
N ILE A 348 -14.63 0.40 11.15
CA ILE A 348 -14.57 1.69 11.85
C ILE A 348 -15.64 1.69 12.93
N PHE A 349 -15.26 2.06 14.15
CA PHE A 349 -16.16 2.38 15.23
C PHE A 349 -15.85 3.80 15.72
N ASP A 350 -16.79 4.72 15.59
CA ASP A 350 -16.63 6.09 16.09
C ASP A 350 -17.67 6.39 17.17
N TYR A 351 -17.23 6.87 18.32
CA TYR A 351 -18.06 7.11 19.50
C TYR A 351 -18.02 8.57 19.91
N TYR A 352 -19.19 9.18 20.05
CA TYR A 352 -19.34 10.52 20.61
C TYR A 352 -19.30 10.44 22.14
N ALA A 353 -18.21 10.93 22.72
CA ALA A 353 -17.96 10.92 24.17
C ALA A 353 -18.64 12.09 24.91
N GLY A 354 -19.22 13.05 24.19
CA GLY A 354 -19.80 14.27 24.75
C GLY A 354 -18.90 15.49 24.57
N SER A 355 -19.45 16.70 24.76
CA SER A 355 -18.71 17.96 24.73
C SER A 355 -17.79 18.14 23.51
N ARG A 356 -18.26 17.67 22.33
CA ARG A 356 -17.52 17.71 21.04
C ARG A 356 -16.32 16.75 20.92
N PHE A 357 -16.16 15.83 21.85
CA PHE A 357 -15.14 14.80 21.80
C PHE A 357 -15.65 13.51 21.17
N PHE A 358 -14.79 12.92 20.35
CA PHE A 358 -14.98 11.67 19.65
C PHE A 358 -13.80 10.75 19.89
N VAL A 359 -14.04 9.45 19.87
CA VAL A 359 -12.99 8.43 19.89
C VAL A 359 -13.30 7.45 18.77
N GLU A 360 -12.43 7.41 17.78
CA GLU A 360 -12.51 6.48 16.65
C GLU A 360 -11.55 5.32 16.88
N PHE A 361 -12.04 4.09 16.72
CA PHE A 361 -11.22 2.91 16.47
C PHE A 361 -11.38 2.52 15.00
N ALA A 362 -10.27 2.40 14.27
CA ALA A 362 -10.27 1.96 12.89
C ALA A 362 -9.28 0.82 12.67
N SER A 363 -9.65 -0.16 11.87
CA SER A 363 -8.78 -1.27 11.49
C SER A 363 -8.84 -1.52 9.98
N GLN A 364 -7.70 -1.75 9.36
CA GLN A 364 -7.58 -2.15 7.95
C GLN A 364 -6.88 -3.50 7.87
N PHE A 365 -7.55 -4.49 7.27
CA PHE A 365 -7.02 -5.82 7.03
C PHE A 365 -6.76 -6.01 5.55
N ASN A 366 -5.54 -6.41 5.21
CA ASN A 366 -5.16 -6.81 3.88
C ASN A 366 -5.78 -8.17 3.53
N LEU A 367 -6.41 -8.23 2.36
CA LEU A 367 -7.00 -9.47 1.82
C LEU A 367 -6.22 -10.02 0.62
N VAL A 368 -5.16 -9.34 0.20
CA VAL A 368 -4.25 -9.86 -0.83
C VAL A 368 -3.34 -10.91 -0.17
N SER A 369 -3.36 -12.15 -0.68
CA SER A 369 -2.40 -13.20 -0.27
C SER A 369 -0.97 -12.64 -0.32
N LYS A 370 -0.07 -13.07 0.56
CA LYS A 370 1.35 -12.66 0.54
C LYS A 370 2.27 -13.66 -0.18
N GLU A 371 1.81 -14.90 -0.37
CA GLU A 371 2.63 -16.00 -0.91
C GLU A 371 2.60 -16.04 -2.45
N ASP A 372 1.45 -15.72 -3.05
CA ASP A 372 1.22 -15.71 -4.51
C ASP A 372 1.36 -14.31 -5.16
N SER A 373 1.86 -13.33 -4.41
CA SER A 373 1.57 -11.92 -4.62
C SER A 373 2.77 -11.04 -4.90
N ALA A 374 3.91 -11.60 -5.31
CA ALA A 374 5.12 -10.83 -5.59
C ALA A 374 4.92 -9.72 -6.64
N LYS A 375 3.82 -9.73 -7.40
CA LYS A 375 3.43 -8.68 -8.35
C LYS A 375 2.34 -7.73 -7.85
N ASN A 376 1.65 -8.06 -6.77
CA ASN A 376 0.47 -7.32 -6.29
C ASN A 376 0.88 -6.24 -5.28
N ALA A 377 0.20 -5.10 -5.33
CA ALA A 377 0.25 -4.13 -4.25
C ALA A 377 -0.60 -4.61 -3.07
N TYR A 378 -0.17 -4.31 -1.84
CA TYR A 378 -0.93 -4.63 -0.63
C TYR A 378 -0.71 -3.58 0.46
N TYR A 379 -1.65 -3.49 1.40
CA TYR A 379 -1.47 -2.69 2.63
C TYR A 379 -0.92 -3.58 3.75
N ALA A 380 -0.12 -3.03 4.66
CA ALA A 380 0.05 -3.68 5.95
C ALA A 380 -1.26 -3.63 6.76
N ASN A 381 -1.51 -4.67 7.54
CA ASN A 381 -2.58 -4.61 8.54
C ASN A 381 -2.26 -3.49 9.52
N SER A 382 -3.28 -2.73 9.90
CA SER A 382 -3.11 -1.54 10.73
C SER A 382 -4.33 -1.31 11.59
N TYR A 383 -4.09 -0.78 12.78
CA TYR A 383 -5.11 -0.41 13.74
C TYR A 383 -4.84 1.00 14.22
N SER A 384 -5.88 1.77 14.47
CA SER A 384 -5.72 3.11 15.01
C SER A 384 -6.80 3.43 16.03
N LEU A 385 -6.38 4.18 17.05
CA LEU A 385 -7.25 4.81 18.02
C LEU A 385 -7.04 6.32 17.92
N THR A 386 -8.08 7.03 17.51
CA THR A 386 -8.03 8.46 17.20
C THR A 386 -9.00 9.23 18.08
N PRO A 387 -8.58 9.71 19.27
CA PRO A 387 -9.28 10.78 19.95
C PRO A 387 -9.32 12.05 19.09
N ARG A 388 -10.50 12.66 18.99
CA ARG A 388 -10.75 13.84 18.17
C ARG A 388 -11.64 14.84 18.89
N PHE A 389 -11.32 16.12 18.75
CA PHE A 389 -12.18 17.24 19.13
C PHE A 389 -12.67 17.93 17.86
N GLU A 390 -13.98 18.01 17.67
CA GLU A 390 -14.60 18.66 16.51
C GLU A 390 -15.31 19.96 16.91
N GLY A 391 -14.74 21.12 16.60
CA GLY A 391 -15.40 22.41 16.75
C GLY A 391 -15.91 22.97 15.41
N LYS A 392 -16.79 23.98 15.47
CA LYS A 392 -17.38 24.61 14.27
C LYS A 392 -16.33 25.21 13.32
N TYR A 393 -15.28 25.81 13.86
CA TYR A 393 -14.23 26.50 13.10
C TYR A 393 -12.89 25.77 13.11
N PHE A 394 -12.71 24.83 14.04
CA PHE A 394 -11.44 24.20 14.30
C PHE A 394 -11.64 22.81 14.89
N TRP A 395 -10.82 21.86 14.47
CA TRP A 395 -10.81 20.50 14.97
C TRP A 395 -9.36 20.03 15.11
N ILE A 396 -9.11 19.20 16.12
CA ILE A 396 -7.82 18.53 16.34
C ILE A 396 -8.12 17.05 16.46
N LEU A 397 -7.24 16.23 15.90
CA LEU A 397 -7.17 14.83 16.21
C LEU A 397 -5.75 14.40 16.51
N PHE A 398 -5.65 13.31 17.24
CA PHE A 398 -4.40 12.66 17.54
C PHE A 398 -4.58 11.17 17.27
N ALA A 399 -4.06 10.69 16.14
CA ALA A 399 -4.15 9.29 15.77
C ALA A 399 -3.00 8.51 16.43
N ILE A 400 -3.35 7.46 17.16
CA ILE A 400 -2.39 6.48 17.70
C ILE A 400 -2.52 5.25 16.81
N GLU A 401 -1.46 4.88 16.10
CA GLU A 401 -1.44 3.66 15.30
C GLU A 401 -0.76 2.53 16.08
N LEU A 402 -1.34 1.33 16.01
CA LEU A 402 -0.95 0.12 16.74
C LEU A 402 -0.51 -0.99 15.80
#